data_AF-A0A9D8J2R6-F1
#
_entry.id   AF-A0A9D8J2R6-F1
#
_cell.length_a   1.000
_cell.length_b   1.000
_cell.length_c   1.000
_cell.angle_alpha   90.00
_cell.angle_beta   90.00
_cell.angle_gamma   90.00
#
_symmetry.space_group_name_H-M   'P 1'
#
loop_
_entity.id
_entity.type
_entity.pdbx_description
1 polymer ?
#
loop_
_entity_poly.entity_id
_entity_poly.type
_entity_poly.pdbx_seq_one_letter_code
_entity_poly.pdbx_strand_id
1 'polypeptide(L)'
;MNVNLLAATQTVEKTMPFVFYRWLVFLGLALGFLLSALAGAGTAIAMSSFSSDPTMFANFGAILGFGAFGWLLYRFRTSVATAVATPHLLLLARVIQGDAIPAGKAQLQFAKQAHAERLPPEIDPRLLATKARATLGALPLLQGLTLIPCPVDKLMPVVERLSAWVSASNADAVLAHAATDPQHSPWNAARLAILRQARNLKTYLRQRGYVTLFVLAGWIAAYTVLLVPSLKLAAALPFATSFWPYVVAGVLSWNLKASFLDPIAQAAMIRLDLAMDAAEPPPEVSARLTAALADFRDICARAAESP
;
A
#
# COMPACT_ATOMS: atom_id res chain seq x y z
N MET A 1 16.99 -3.33 -16.95
CA MET A 1 17.33 -3.02 -15.54
C MET A 1 16.40 -3.83 -14.64
N ASN A 2 16.96 -4.63 -13.73
CA ASN A 2 16.17 -5.46 -12.82
C ASN A 2 16.10 -4.81 -11.45
N VAL A 3 14.98 -4.99 -10.75
CA VAL A 3 14.83 -4.54 -9.37
C VAL A 3 15.84 -5.29 -8.49
N ASN A 4 16.62 -4.53 -7.71
CA ASN A 4 17.54 -5.07 -6.72
C ASN A 4 16.88 -5.01 -5.33
N LEU A 5 16.32 -6.15 -4.88
CA LEU A 5 15.65 -6.25 -3.58
C LEU A 5 16.62 -6.06 -2.41
N LEU A 6 17.88 -6.51 -2.53
CA LEU A 6 18.88 -6.31 -1.48
C LEU A 6 19.12 -4.82 -1.25
N ALA A 7 19.32 -4.08 -2.33
CA ALA A 7 19.53 -2.65 -2.26
C ALA A 7 18.28 -1.91 -1.75
N ALA A 8 17.08 -2.39 -2.07
CA ALA A 8 15.84 -1.87 -1.50
C ALA A 8 15.74 -2.12 0.01
N THR A 9 16.11 -3.31 0.48
CA THR A 9 16.18 -3.62 1.93
C THR A 9 17.17 -2.70 2.64
N GLN A 10 18.36 -2.47 2.08
CA GLN A 10 19.35 -1.53 2.64
C GLN A 10 18.81 -0.09 2.72
N THR A 11 18.02 0.35 1.74
CA THR A 11 17.31 1.64 1.81
C THR A 11 16.33 1.66 2.98
N VAL A 12 15.56 0.59 3.16
CA VAL A 12 14.60 0.47 4.28
C VAL A 12 15.32 0.44 5.63
N GLU A 13 16.46 -0.22 5.73
CA GLU A 13 17.31 -0.27 6.94
C GLU A 13 17.73 1.13 7.41
N LYS A 14 18.06 2.03 6.47
CA LYS A 14 18.35 3.44 6.78
C LYS A 14 17.13 4.22 7.30
N THR A 15 15.92 3.70 7.11
CA THR A 15 14.64 4.28 7.56
C THR A 15 13.98 3.49 8.68
N MET A 16 14.73 2.64 9.39
CA MET A 16 14.18 1.75 10.42
C MET A 16 13.39 2.44 11.53
N PRO A 17 13.80 3.61 12.07
CA PRO A 17 12.97 4.36 13.02
C PRO A 17 11.55 4.63 12.50
N PHE A 18 11.41 4.97 11.21
CA PHE A 18 10.11 5.17 10.59
C PHE A 18 9.37 3.84 10.39
N VAL A 19 10.06 2.78 9.98
CA VAL A 19 9.49 1.42 9.85
C VAL A 19 8.90 0.93 11.19
N PHE A 20 9.60 1.15 12.30
CA PHE A 20 9.09 0.81 13.64
C PHE A 20 7.86 1.64 14.01
N TYR A 21 7.84 2.93 13.67
CA TYR A 21 6.64 3.74 13.85
C TYR A 21 5.44 3.20 13.05
N ARG A 22 5.67 2.80 11.79
CA ARG A 22 4.64 2.12 10.99
C ARG A 22 4.14 0.86 11.67
N TRP A 23 5.07 0.03 12.12
CA TRP A 23 4.74 -1.21 12.82
C TRP A 23 3.89 -0.98 14.07
N LEU A 24 4.20 0.03 14.89
CA LEU A 24 3.38 0.37 16.05
C LEU A 24 1.97 0.83 15.66
N VAL A 25 1.84 1.64 14.60
CA VAL A 25 0.52 2.10 14.13
C VAL A 25 -0.30 0.93 13.58
N PHE A 26 0.28 0.11 12.70
CA PHE A 26 -0.41 -1.05 12.14
C PHE A 26 -0.69 -2.15 13.19
N LEU A 27 0.17 -2.28 14.21
CA LEU A 27 -0.09 -3.12 15.38
C LEU A 27 -1.29 -2.59 16.17
N GLY A 28 -1.39 -1.27 16.38
CA GLY A 28 -2.57 -0.65 17.00
C GLY A 28 -3.85 -0.94 16.23
N LEU A 29 -3.81 -0.88 14.89
CA LEU A 29 -4.95 -1.25 14.04
C LEU A 29 -5.28 -2.74 14.12
N ALA A 30 -4.27 -3.61 14.14
CA ALA A 30 -4.42 -5.04 14.31
C ALA A 30 -5.09 -5.38 15.67
N LEU A 31 -4.61 -4.76 16.75
CA LEU A 31 -5.23 -4.89 18.07
C LEU A 31 -6.65 -4.35 18.07
N GLY A 32 -6.94 -3.26 17.36
CA GLY A 32 -8.30 -2.75 17.17
C GLY A 32 -9.26 -3.79 16.59
N PHE A 33 -8.85 -4.51 15.53
CA PHE A 33 -9.66 -5.62 15.00
C PHE A 33 -9.92 -6.71 16.03
N LEU A 34 -8.89 -7.11 16.78
CA LEU A 34 -9.00 -8.18 17.78
C LEU A 34 -9.88 -7.76 18.96
N LEU A 35 -9.69 -6.55 19.47
CA LEU A 35 -10.48 -6.00 20.57
C LEU A 35 -11.93 -5.77 20.17
N SER A 36 -12.19 -5.28 18.96
CA SER A 36 -13.57 -5.14 18.47
C SER A 36 -14.26 -6.49 18.27
N ALA A 37 -13.53 -7.51 17.81
CA ALA A 37 -14.06 -8.87 17.76
C ALA A 37 -14.37 -9.41 19.16
N LEU A 38 -13.47 -9.23 20.13
CA LEU A 38 -13.69 -9.65 21.51
C LEU A 38 -14.86 -8.90 22.17
N ALA A 39 -14.96 -7.59 21.97
CA ALA A 39 -16.07 -6.77 22.47
C ALA A 39 -17.40 -7.19 21.84
N GLY A 40 -17.41 -7.48 20.54
CA GLY A 40 -18.57 -8.01 19.84
C GLY A 40 -18.99 -9.38 20.39
N ALA A 41 -18.03 -10.28 20.61
CA ALA A 41 -18.27 -11.59 21.22
C ALA A 41 -18.89 -11.43 22.62
N GLY A 42 -18.29 -10.60 23.47
CA GLY A 42 -18.73 -10.36 24.83
C GLY A 42 -20.12 -9.74 24.89
N THR A 43 -20.43 -8.80 23.99
CA THR A 43 -21.77 -8.20 23.88
C THR A 43 -22.81 -9.24 23.49
N ALA A 44 -22.50 -10.13 22.54
CA ALA A 44 -23.40 -11.20 22.16
C ALA A 44 -23.63 -12.20 23.29
N ILE A 45 -22.57 -12.61 24.00
CA ILE A 45 -22.68 -13.50 25.18
C ILE A 45 -23.56 -12.85 26.26
N ALA A 46 -23.37 -11.55 26.52
CA ALA A 46 -24.18 -10.81 27.49
C ALA A 46 -25.65 -10.73 27.07
N MET A 47 -25.95 -10.55 25.79
CA MET A 47 -27.34 -10.56 25.29
C MET A 47 -27.98 -11.95 25.34
N SER A 48 -27.20 -13.01 25.14
CA SER A 48 -27.68 -14.39 25.19
C SER A 48 -27.56 -15.04 26.57
N SER A 49 -27.24 -14.28 27.62
CA SER A 49 -27.06 -14.84 28.97
C SER A 49 -28.32 -15.49 29.55
N PHE A 50 -29.50 -15.15 29.04
CA PHE A 50 -30.78 -15.74 29.43
C PHE A 50 -31.19 -16.96 28.60
N SER A 51 -30.37 -17.36 27.61
CA SER A 51 -30.58 -18.53 26.75
C SER A 51 -30.02 -19.80 27.38
N SER A 52 -30.48 -20.96 26.90
CA SER A 52 -29.96 -22.28 27.30
C SER A 52 -28.50 -22.51 26.91
N ASP A 53 -27.98 -21.77 25.92
CA ASP A 53 -26.56 -21.71 25.58
C ASP A 53 -26.12 -20.24 25.46
N PRO A 54 -25.48 -19.69 26.51
CA PRO A 54 -24.99 -18.31 26.52
C PRO A 54 -23.91 -18.02 25.48
N THR A 55 -23.26 -19.03 24.89
CA THR A 55 -22.16 -18.87 23.94
C THR A 55 -22.57 -19.01 22.47
N MET A 56 -23.80 -19.43 22.21
CA MET A 56 -24.33 -19.68 20.86
C MET A 56 -24.12 -18.50 19.90
N PHE A 57 -24.27 -17.26 20.37
CA PHE A 57 -24.18 -16.06 19.53
C PHE A 57 -22.79 -15.38 19.56
N ALA A 58 -21.82 -15.91 20.31
CA ALA A 58 -20.51 -15.28 20.49
C ALA A 58 -19.77 -15.06 19.15
N ASN A 59 -19.79 -16.06 18.27
CA ASN A 59 -19.14 -15.97 16.96
C ASN A 59 -19.77 -14.90 16.06
N PHE A 60 -21.10 -14.76 16.09
CA PHE A 60 -21.80 -13.72 15.32
C PHE A 60 -21.47 -12.33 15.85
N GLY A 61 -21.51 -12.14 17.18
CA GLY A 61 -21.09 -10.90 17.81
C GLY A 61 -19.67 -10.52 17.43
N ALA A 62 -18.75 -11.49 17.44
CA ALA A 62 -17.35 -11.28 17.12
C ALA A 62 -17.12 -10.93 15.64
N ILE A 63 -17.81 -11.60 14.71
CA ILE A 63 -17.78 -11.27 13.28
C ILE A 63 -18.34 -9.86 13.04
N LEU A 64 -19.44 -9.50 13.69
CA LEU A 64 -20.02 -8.15 13.59
C LEU A 64 -19.06 -7.09 14.14
N GLY A 65 -18.44 -7.33 15.29
CA GLY A 65 -17.44 -6.43 15.87
C GLY A 65 -16.22 -6.26 14.96
N PHE A 66 -15.69 -7.36 14.41
CA PHE A 66 -14.59 -7.33 13.44
C PHE A 66 -14.97 -6.56 12.16
N GLY A 67 -16.16 -6.83 11.62
CA GLY A 67 -16.68 -6.18 10.42
C GLY A 67 -16.93 -4.68 10.61
N ALA A 68 -17.48 -4.28 11.77
CA ALA A 68 -17.69 -2.88 12.13
C ALA A 68 -16.37 -2.12 12.21
N PHE A 69 -15.33 -2.70 12.82
CA PHE A 69 -13.99 -2.10 12.83
C PHE A 69 -13.38 -2.05 11.43
N GLY A 70 -13.57 -3.09 10.61
CA GLY A 70 -13.14 -3.09 9.21
C GLY A 70 -13.81 -2.00 8.38
N TRP A 71 -15.11 -1.77 8.57
CA TRP A 71 -15.85 -0.69 7.95
C TRP A 71 -15.33 0.69 8.40
N LEU A 72 -15.08 0.87 9.70
CA LEU A 72 -14.47 2.08 10.24
C LEU A 72 -13.10 2.33 9.62
N LEU A 73 -12.23 1.31 9.59
CA LEU A 73 -10.91 1.42 8.99
C LEU A 73 -10.99 1.73 7.49
N TYR A 74 -11.94 1.15 6.76
CA TYR A 74 -12.16 1.47 5.35
C TYR A 74 -12.46 2.96 5.14
N ARG A 75 -13.22 3.59 6.04
CA ARG A 75 -13.50 5.03 6.00
C ARG A 75 -12.27 5.89 6.28
N PHE A 76 -11.37 5.42 7.14
CA PHE A 76 -10.14 6.14 7.55
C PHE A 76 -8.87 5.71 6.79
N ARG A 77 -8.95 4.74 5.88
CA ARG A 77 -7.79 4.14 5.19
C ARG A 77 -6.91 5.17 4.50
N THR A 78 -7.52 6.18 3.87
CA THR A 78 -6.79 7.26 3.19
C THR A 78 -6.08 8.17 4.18
N SER A 79 -6.64 8.36 5.38
CA SER A 79 -6.00 9.11 6.46
C SER A 79 -4.79 8.38 7.02
N VAL A 80 -4.90 7.07 7.27
CA VAL A 80 -3.76 6.25 7.70
C VAL A 80 -2.66 6.27 6.64
N ALA A 81 -3.01 6.08 5.37
CA ALA A 81 -2.05 6.13 4.27
C ALA A 81 -1.33 7.49 4.18
N THR A 82 -2.07 8.60 4.32
CA THR A 82 -1.46 9.95 4.26
C THR A 82 -0.56 10.23 5.47
N ALA A 83 -0.99 9.82 6.67
CA ALA A 83 -0.25 10.12 7.89
C ALA A 83 1.02 9.28 8.05
N VAL A 84 1.04 8.09 7.46
CA VAL A 84 2.06 7.08 7.72
C VAL A 84 2.79 6.69 6.43
N ALA A 85 2.08 6.33 5.37
CA ALA A 85 2.71 5.82 4.16
C ALA A 85 3.38 6.93 3.34
N THR A 86 2.70 8.05 3.10
CA THR A 86 3.24 9.12 2.24
C THR A 86 4.55 9.74 2.77
N PRO A 87 4.70 10.07 4.07
CA PRO A 87 5.97 10.59 4.59
C PRO A 87 7.10 9.56 4.48
N HIS A 88 6.78 8.26 4.61
CA HIS A 88 7.77 7.21 4.42
C HIS A 88 8.22 7.09 2.96
N LEU A 89 7.29 7.20 2.00
CA LEU A 89 7.63 7.18 0.57
C LEU A 89 8.61 8.28 0.21
N LEU A 90 8.39 9.50 0.71
CA LEU A 90 9.30 10.63 0.56
C LEU A 90 10.66 10.31 1.20
N LEU A 91 10.66 9.81 2.43
CA LEU A 91 11.90 9.45 3.12
C LEU A 91 12.71 8.41 2.34
N LEU A 92 12.05 7.38 1.80
CA LEU A 92 12.69 6.36 0.96
C LEU A 92 13.31 7.00 -0.29
N ALA A 93 12.57 7.87 -0.99
CA ALA A 93 13.08 8.54 -2.18
C ALA A 93 14.30 9.43 -1.88
N ARG A 94 14.27 10.21 -0.79
CA ARG A 94 15.42 11.02 -0.36
C ARG A 94 16.66 10.18 -0.03
N VAL A 95 16.49 9.05 0.69
CA VAL A 95 17.60 8.10 0.94
C VAL A 95 18.16 7.54 -0.37
N ILE A 96 17.30 7.28 -1.37
CA ILE A 96 17.74 6.75 -2.68
C ILE A 96 18.49 7.81 -3.49
N GLN A 97 18.07 9.08 -3.40
CA GLN A 97 18.75 10.22 -4.03
C GLN A 97 20.08 10.59 -3.36
N GLY A 98 20.35 10.06 -2.16
CA GLY A 98 21.60 10.26 -1.45
C GLY A 98 21.57 11.37 -0.40
N ASP A 99 20.38 11.86 -0.05
CA ASP A 99 20.22 12.90 0.97
C ASP A 99 20.68 12.43 2.35
N ALA A 100 21.26 13.34 3.13
CA ALA A 100 21.61 13.10 4.52
C ALA A 100 20.33 13.09 5.38
N ILE A 101 19.98 11.91 5.88
CA ILE A 101 18.77 11.73 6.71
C ILE A 101 19.16 11.67 8.20
N PRO A 102 18.49 12.46 9.07
CA PRO A 102 18.76 12.39 10.50
C PRO A 102 18.41 11.00 11.06
N ALA A 103 19.24 10.48 11.95
CA ALA A 103 19.04 9.19 12.59
C ALA A 103 18.03 9.28 13.75
N GLY A 104 17.46 8.12 14.12
CA GLY A 104 16.61 7.99 15.31
C GLY A 104 15.27 8.74 15.20
N LYS A 105 14.79 9.28 16.33
CA LYS A 105 13.44 9.89 16.42
C LYS A 105 13.29 11.13 15.53
N ALA A 106 14.37 11.88 15.29
CA ALA A 106 14.37 13.06 14.44
C ALA A 106 13.98 12.73 12.99
N GLN A 107 14.21 11.49 12.54
CA GLN A 107 13.80 10.99 11.22
C GLN A 107 12.29 11.13 10.98
N LEU A 108 11.47 10.88 12.01
CA LEU A 108 10.01 10.94 11.89
C LEU A 108 9.55 12.38 11.68
N GLN A 109 10.13 13.31 12.42
CA GLN A 109 9.80 14.73 12.31
C GLN A 109 10.27 15.28 10.96
N PHE A 110 11.49 14.94 10.54
CA PHE A 110 12.03 15.30 9.23
C PHE A 110 11.11 14.82 8.09
N ALA A 111 10.70 13.54 8.11
CA ALA A 111 9.81 12.99 7.07
C ALA A 111 8.44 13.69 7.05
N LYS A 112 7.88 14.01 8.22
CA LYS A 112 6.59 14.72 8.34
C LYS A 112 6.68 16.17 7.86
N GLN A 113 7.76 16.87 8.20
CA GLN A 113 8.01 18.25 7.77
C GLN A 113 8.20 18.33 6.27
N ALA A 114 9.08 17.49 5.71
CA ALA A 114 9.31 17.45 4.27
C ALA A 114 8.05 17.06 3.47
N HIS A 115 7.20 16.18 4.02
CA HIS A 115 5.88 15.93 3.45
C HIS A 115 4.99 17.17 3.50
N ALA A 116 4.90 17.86 4.63
CA ALA A 116 4.07 19.05 4.78
C ALA A 116 4.53 20.21 3.89
N GLU A 117 5.83 20.34 3.65
CA GLU A 117 6.40 21.35 2.74
C GLU A 117 6.05 21.07 1.28
N ARG A 118 6.15 19.81 0.84
CA ARG A 118 6.03 19.47 -0.58
C ARG A 118 4.62 19.06 -1.01
N LEU A 119 3.90 18.38 -0.12
CA LEU A 119 2.54 17.89 -0.33
C LEU A 119 1.63 18.48 0.76
N PRO A 120 1.47 19.82 0.80
CA PRO A 120 0.62 20.46 1.77
C PRO A 120 -0.87 20.13 1.48
N PRO A 121 -1.79 20.38 2.42
CA PRO A 121 -3.20 20.02 2.29
C PRO A 121 -3.88 20.56 1.03
N GLU A 122 -3.43 21.69 0.50
CA GLU A 122 -3.97 22.35 -0.70
C GLU A 122 -3.73 21.52 -1.97
N ILE A 123 -2.63 20.76 -2.01
CA ILE A 123 -2.32 19.83 -3.10
C ILE A 123 -3.20 18.57 -3.02
N ASP A 124 -3.75 18.27 -1.84
CA ASP A 124 -4.47 17.03 -1.52
C ASP A 124 -3.70 15.78 -1.98
N PRO A 125 -2.69 15.32 -1.20
CA PRO A 125 -1.92 14.12 -1.54
C PRO A 125 -2.79 12.86 -1.68
N ARG A 126 -4.00 12.84 -1.09
CA ARG A 126 -4.94 11.70 -1.22
C ARG A 126 -5.58 11.70 -2.60
N LEU A 127 -5.97 12.86 -3.08
CA LEU A 127 -6.52 13.01 -4.42
C LEU A 127 -5.48 12.65 -5.47
N LEU A 128 -4.26 13.18 -5.33
CA LEU A 128 -3.13 12.86 -6.20
C LEU A 128 -2.87 11.35 -6.24
N ALA A 129 -2.77 10.71 -5.07
CA ALA A 129 -2.56 9.27 -4.94
C ALA A 129 -3.67 8.45 -5.61
N THR A 130 -4.93 8.85 -5.39
CA THR A 130 -6.10 8.13 -5.92
C THR A 130 -6.14 8.22 -7.44
N LYS A 131 -5.90 9.40 -8.01
CA LYS A 131 -5.88 9.63 -9.46
C LYS A 131 -4.70 8.96 -10.14
N ALA A 132 -3.51 9.02 -9.54
CA ALA A 132 -2.34 8.30 -10.02
C ALA A 132 -2.61 6.79 -10.03
N ARG A 133 -3.19 6.25 -8.96
CA ARG A 133 -3.54 4.82 -8.85
C ARG A 133 -4.57 4.39 -9.88
N ALA A 134 -5.62 5.17 -10.09
CA ALA A 134 -6.64 4.91 -11.10
C ALA A 134 -6.05 4.95 -12.52
N THR A 135 -5.25 5.98 -12.81
CA THR A 135 -4.56 6.15 -14.10
C THR A 135 -3.65 4.96 -14.39
N LEU A 136 -2.74 4.62 -13.48
CA LEU A 136 -1.82 3.49 -13.63
C LEU A 136 -2.56 2.15 -13.71
N GLY A 137 -3.67 1.99 -12.99
CA GLY A 137 -4.49 0.79 -13.05
C GLY A 137 -5.18 0.58 -14.40
N ALA A 138 -5.50 1.65 -15.11
CA ALA A 138 -6.10 1.58 -16.44
C ALA A 138 -5.07 1.35 -17.57
N LEU A 139 -3.79 1.64 -17.34
CA LEU A 139 -2.74 1.54 -18.36
C LEU A 139 -2.60 0.15 -19.01
N PRO A 140 -2.59 -0.98 -18.26
CA PRO A 140 -2.42 -2.30 -18.87
C PRO A 140 -3.53 -2.61 -19.87
N LEU A 141 -4.78 -2.30 -19.52
CA LEU A 141 -5.93 -2.48 -20.40
C LEU A 141 -5.84 -1.60 -21.65
N LEU A 142 -5.51 -0.32 -21.49
CA LEU A 142 -5.36 0.60 -22.63
C LEU A 142 -4.24 0.21 -23.61
N GLN A 143 -3.21 -0.46 -23.13
CA GLN A 143 -2.07 -0.87 -23.95
C GLN A 143 -2.16 -2.34 -24.42
N GLY A 144 -3.23 -3.05 -24.06
CA GLY A 144 -3.35 -4.49 -24.33
C GLY A 144 -2.23 -5.32 -23.68
N LEU A 145 -1.67 -4.85 -22.57
CA LEU A 145 -0.59 -5.51 -21.85
C LEU A 145 -1.14 -6.25 -20.62
N THR A 146 -0.78 -7.51 -20.50
CA THR A 146 -1.09 -8.34 -19.33
C THR A 146 0.19 -8.75 -18.62
N LEU A 147 0.08 -8.99 -17.31
CA LEU A 147 1.19 -9.43 -16.48
C LEU A 147 1.66 -10.84 -16.85
N ILE A 148 0.70 -11.72 -17.17
CA ILE A 148 0.94 -13.13 -17.48
C ILE A 148 0.20 -13.43 -18.79
N PRO A 149 0.86 -14.01 -19.81
CA PRO A 149 0.15 -14.47 -21.00
C PRO A 149 -0.78 -15.62 -20.59
N CYS A 150 -2.09 -15.44 -20.79
CA CYS A 150 -3.08 -16.45 -20.45
C CYS A 150 -3.78 -16.93 -21.73
N PRO A 151 -3.72 -18.23 -22.06
CA PRO A 151 -4.36 -18.78 -23.25
C PRO A 151 -5.86 -19.08 -23.03
N VAL A 152 -6.41 -18.82 -21.84
CA VAL A 152 -7.78 -19.17 -21.47
C VAL A 152 -8.63 -17.91 -21.40
N ASP A 153 -9.54 -17.71 -22.35
CA ASP A 153 -10.40 -16.52 -22.45
C ASP A 153 -11.21 -16.26 -21.18
N LYS A 154 -11.69 -17.33 -20.51
CA LYS A 154 -12.44 -17.24 -19.25
C LYS A 154 -11.63 -16.63 -18.10
N LEU A 155 -10.30 -16.75 -18.14
CA LEU A 155 -9.40 -16.21 -17.11
C LEU A 155 -8.90 -14.81 -17.46
N MET A 156 -9.09 -14.35 -18.70
CA MET A 156 -8.68 -13.01 -19.14
C MET A 156 -9.16 -11.88 -18.21
N PRO A 157 -10.43 -11.78 -17.79
CA PRO A 157 -10.86 -10.70 -16.89
C PRO A 157 -10.16 -10.73 -15.53
N VAL A 158 -9.75 -11.91 -15.05
CA VAL A 158 -9.00 -12.05 -13.79
C VAL A 158 -7.56 -11.57 -13.99
N VAL A 159 -6.94 -11.95 -15.11
CA VAL A 159 -5.57 -11.55 -15.45
C VAL A 159 -5.48 -10.05 -15.71
N GLU A 160 -6.47 -9.46 -16.37
CA GLU A 160 -6.59 -8.01 -16.58
C GLU A 160 -6.73 -7.27 -15.24
N ARG A 161 -7.63 -7.73 -14.36
CA ARG A 161 -7.78 -7.14 -13.01
C ARG A 161 -6.51 -7.25 -12.19
N LEU A 162 -5.82 -8.39 -12.26
CA LEU A 162 -4.53 -8.58 -11.60
C LEU A 162 -3.48 -7.61 -12.16
N SER A 163 -3.40 -7.49 -13.49
CA SER A 163 -2.47 -6.58 -14.16
C SER A 163 -2.75 -5.12 -13.78
N ALA A 164 -4.02 -4.73 -13.77
CA ALA A 164 -4.48 -3.41 -13.31
C ALA A 164 -4.09 -3.17 -11.85
N TRP A 165 -4.34 -4.13 -10.96
CA TRP A 165 -4.00 -4.02 -9.54
C TRP A 165 -2.48 -3.90 -9.30
N VAL A 166 -1.68 -4.71 -9.99
CA VAL A 166 -0.21 -4.66 -9.94
C VAL A 166 0.27 -3.30 -10.46
N SER A 167 -0.22 -2.84 -11.61
CA SER A 167 0.16 -1.54 -12.18
C SER A 167 -0.24 -0.37 -11.28
N ALA A 168 -1.47 -0.36 -10.77
CA ALA A 168 -1.98 0.65 -9.84
C ALA A 168 -1.10 0.79 -8.58
N SER A 169 -0.49 -0.30 -8.13
CA SER A 169 0.38 -0.29 -6.96
C SER A 169 1.73 0.42 -7.19
N ASN A 170 2.07 0.80 -8.43
CA ASN A 170 3.21 1.67 -8.74
C ASN A 170 2.95 3.16 -8.45
N ALA A 171 1.72 3.54 -8.08
CA ALA A 171 1.39 4.91 -7.70
C ALA A 171 2.24 5.42 -6.53
N ASP A 172 2.73 4.52 -5.67
CA ASP A 172 3.62 4.86 -4.57
C ASP A 172 4.95 5.47 -5.07
N ALA A 173 5.47 4.98 -6.21
CA ALA A 173 6.67 5.55 -6.84
C ALA A 173 6.38 6.92 -7.48
N VAL A 174 5.19 7.10 -8.07
CA VAL A 174 4.74 8.41 -8.59
C VAL A 174 4.67 9.45 -7.48
N LEU A 175 4.07 9.09 -6.33
CA LEU A 175 3.99 9.97 -5.17
C LEU A 175 5.36 10.31 -4.62
N ALA A 176 6.25 9.32 -4.54
CA ALA A 176 7.61 9.54 -4.07
C ALA A 176 8.38 10.50 -4.99
N HIS A 177 8.21 10.38 -6.31
CA HIS A 177 8.79 11.31 -7.29
C HIS A 177 8.19 12.71 -7.14
N ALA A 178 6.86 12.83 -7.08
CA ALA A 178 6.17 14.11 -6.89
C ALA A 178 6.59 14.82 -5.60
N ALA A 179 6.92 14.06 -4.55
CA ALA A 179 7.35 14.59 -3.28
C ALA A 179 8.86 14.94 -3.24
N THR A 180 9.66 14.51 -4.21
CA THR A 180 11.13 14.75 -4.20
C THR A 180 11.64 15.56 -5.36
N ASP A 181 10.86 15.74 -6.43
CA ASP A 181 11.21 16.62 -7.54
C ASP A 181 11.12 18.09 -7.09
N PRO A 182 12.23 18.85 -7.07
CA PRO A 182 12.23 20.26 -6.69
C PRO A 182 11.88 21.21 -7.85
N GLN A 183 11.88 20.74 -9.10
CA GLN A 183 11.80 21.59 -10.28
C GLN A 183 10.37 21.86 -10.75
N HIS A 184 9.46 20.93 -10.47
CA HIS A 184 8.08 20.99 -10.95
C HIS A 184 7.10 21.09 -9.80
N SER A 185 5.88 21.55 -10.02
CA SER A 185 4.80 21.34 -9.04
C SER A 185 4.53 19.84 -8.78
N PRO A 186 3.92 19.44 -7.64
CA PRO A 186 3.67 18.02 -7.36
C PRO A 186 2.77 17.34 -8.41
N TRP A 187 1.79 18.09 -8.93
CA TRP A 187 0.91 17.60 -10.00
C TRP A 187 1.67 17.40 -11.30
N ASN A 188 2.56 18.33 -11.67
CA ASN A 188 3.36 18.19 -12.88
C ASN A 188 4.44 17.09 -12.75
N ALA A 189 5.10 16.97 -11.61
CA ALA A 189 6.02 15.87 -11.33
C ALA A 189 5.31 14.49 -11.38
N ALA A 190 4.10 14.39 -10.83
CA ALA A 190 3.29 13.18 -10.93
C ALA A 190 2.89 12.87 -12.39
N ARG A 191 2.51 13.88 -13.17
CA ARG A 191 2.20 13.75 -14.60
C ARG A 191 3.40 13.16 -15.35
N LEU A 192 4.60 13.70 -15.15
CA LEU A 192 5.83 13.23 -15.78
C LEU A 192 6.16 11.79 -15.38
N ALA A 193 6.05 11.43 -14.09
CA ALA A 193 6.25 10.06 -13.63
C ALA A 193 5.23 9.08 -14.23
N ILE A 194 3.95 9.44 -14.31
CA ILE A 194 2.92 8.60 -14.95
C ILE A 194 3.25 8.36 -16.42
N LEU A 195 3.66 9.40 -17.14
CA LEU A 195 4.04 9.29 -18.54
C LEU A 195 5.29 8.43 -18.74
N ARG A 196 6.29 8.53 -17.84
CA ARG A 196 7.48 7.66 -17.81
C ARG A 196 7.08 6.19 -17.64
N GLN A 197 6.14 5.90 -16.73
CA GLN A 197 5.60 4.56 -16.52
C GLN A 197 4.78 4.06 -17.70
N ALA A 198 3.96 4.93 -18.31
CA ALA A 198 3.17 4.57 -19.48
C ALA A 198 4.03 4.24 -20.70
N ARG A 199 5.14 4.97 -20.91
CA ARG A 199 6.13 4.68 -21.96
C ARG A 199 6.79 3.31 -21.77
N ASN A 200 7.10 2.97 -20.53
CA ASN A 200 7.86 1.76 -20.19
C ASN A 200 7.00 0.69 -19.49
N LEU A 201 5.71 0.63 -19.78
CA LEU A 201 4.73 -0.12 -18.99
C LEU A 201 5.10 -1.60 -18.85
N LYS A 202 5.57 -2.23 -19.92
CA LYS A 202 6.00 -3.64 -19.92
C LYS A 202 7.08 -3.90 -18.86
N THR A 203 8.05 -2.99 -18.74
CA THR A 203 9.13 -3.09 -17.75
C THR A 203 8.59 -2.90 -16.34
N TYR A 204 7.80 -1.85 -16.10
CA TYR A 204 7.22 -1.59 -14.78
C TYR A 204 6.29 -2.72 -14.32
N LEU A 205 5.46 -3.25 -15.22
CA LEU A 205 4.51 -4.33 -14.90
C LEU A 205 5.25 -5.63 -14.56
N ARG A 206 6.26 -6.00 -15.34
CA ARG A 206 7.08 -7.19 -15.09
C ARG A 206 7.84 -7.07 -13.77
N GLN A 207 8.54 -5.95 -13.56
CA GLN A 207 9.31 -5.73 -12.34
C GLN A 207 8.41 -5.67 -11.10
N ARG A 208 7.26 -4.98 -11.18
CA ARG A 208 6.30 -4.92 -10.08
C ARG A 208 5.67 -6.28 -9.79
N GLY A 209 5.45 -7.11 -10.81
CA GLY A 209 5.02 -8.49 -10.67
C GLY A 209 5.99 -9.31 -9.81
N TYR A 210 7.30 -9.25 -10.11
CA TYR A 210 8.32 -9.94 -9.31
C TYR A 210 8.36 -9.46 -7.86
N VAL A 211 8.30 -8.14 -7.64
CA VAL A 211 8.26 -7.55 -6.29
C VAL A 211 7.01 -7.98 -5.53
N THR A 212 5.87 -8.04 -6.21
CA THR A 212 4.60 -8.49 -5.63
C THR A 212 4.67 -9.96 -5.21
N LEU A 213 5.28 -10.81 -6.03
CA LEU A 213 5.49 -12.22 -5.69
C LEU A 213 6.38 -12.37 -4.45
N PHE A 214 7.43 -11.56 -4.33
CA PHE A 214 8.27 -11.52 -3.14
C PHE A 214 7.47 -11.12 -1.88
N VAL A 215 6.66 -10.06 -1.97
CA VAL A 215 5.79 -9.63 -0.85
C VAL A 215 4.78 -10.71 -0.49
N LEU A 216 4.20 -11.40 -1.49
CA LEU A 216 3.25 -12.49 -1.25
C LEU A 216 3.92 -13.67 -0.54
N ALA A 217 5.09 -14.11 -1.01
CA ALA A 217 5.87 -15.17 -0.38
C ALA A 217 6.24 -14.81 1.07
N GLY A 218 6.71 -13.59 1.30
CA GLY A 218 7.02 -13.09 2.64
C GLY A 218 5.79 -13.03 3.55
N TRP A 219 4.63 -12.63 3.01
CA TRP A 219 3.39 -12.57 3.78
C TRP A 219 2.87 -13.96 4.16
N ILE A 220 2.92 -14.92 3.24
CA ILE A 220 2.56 -16.32 3.51
C ILE A 220 3.49 -16.90 4.58
N ALA A 221 4.81 -16.68 4.46
CA ALA A 221 5.76 -17.14 5.46
C ALA A 221 5.47 -16.52 6.86
N ALA A 222 5.21 -15.21 6.91
CA ALA A 222 4.84 -14.52 8.15
C ALA A 222 3.54 -15.08 8.77
N TYR A 223 2.54 -15.37 7.94
CA TYR A 223 1.29 -16.00 8.38
C TYR A 223 1.54 -17.40 8.97
N THR A 224 2.31 -18.24 8.28
CA THR A 224 2.64 -19.60 8.76
C THR A 224 3.36 -19.56 10.11
N VAL A 225 4.33 -18.66 10.26
CA VAL A 225 5.08 -18.49 11.52
C VAL A 225 4.17 -18.02 12.66
N LEU A 226 3.29 -17.05 12.40
CA LEU A 226 2.37 -16.50 13.39
C LEU A 226 1.18 -17.41 13.70
N LEU A 227 0.83 -18.33 12.79
CA LEU A 227 -0.23 -19.30 13.02
C LEU A 227 0.12 -20.25 14.18
N VAL A 228 1.39 -20.65 14.32
CA VAL A 228 1.84 -21.55 15.39
C VAL A 228 1.54 -20.99 16.80
N PRO A 229 1.99 -19.78 17.18
CA PRO A 229 1.65 -19.23 18.49
C PRO A 229 0.16 -18.93 18.63
N SER A 230 -0.55 -18.54 17.56
CA SER A 230 -2.00 -18.34 17.63
C SER A 230 -2.76 -19.64 17.97
N LEU A 231 -2.38 -20.76 17.36
CA LEU A 231 -2.96 -22.07 17.68
C LEU A 231 -2.60 -22.56 19.08
N LYS A 232 -1.36 -22.33 19.53
CA LYS A 232 -0.94 -22.67 20.91
C LYS A 232 -1.73 -21.88 21.95
N LEU A 233 -1.91 -20.58 21.74
CA LEU A 233 -2.73 -19.73 22.62
C LEU A 233 -4.17 -20.24 22.64
N ALA A 234 -4.72 -20.61 21.48
CA ALA A 234 -6.07 -21.14 21.37
C ALA A 234 -6.26 -22.46 22.13
N ALA A 235 -5.31 -23.39 22.02
CA ALA A 235 -5.34 -24.67 22.72
C ALA A 235 -5.20 -24.54 24.24
N ALA A 236 -4.65 -23.42 24.74
CA ALA A 236 -4.55 -23.14 26.16
C ALA A 236 -5.84 -22.55 26.76
N LEU A 237 -6.81 -22.14 25.93
CA LEU A 237 -8.07 -21.56 26.40
C LEU A 237 -9.07 -22.68 26.76
N PRO A 238 -9.87 -22.52 27.83
CA PRO A 238 -10.81 -23.53 28.29
C PRO A 238 -12.10 -23.63 27.44
N PHE A 239 -12.16 -22.94 26.30
CA PHE A 239 -13.33 -22.86 25.43
C PHE A 239 -12.95 -23.03 23.96
N ALA A 240 -13.91 -23.47 23.13
CA ALA A 240 -13.69 -23.67 21.71
C ALA A 240 -13.52 -22.32 20.99
N THR A 241 -12.35 -22.09 20.40
CA THR A 241 -12.02 -20.87 19.64
C THR A 241 -12.40 -20.95 18.16
N SER A 242 -12.93 -22.08 17.69
CA SER A 242 -13.28 -22.36 16.28
C SER A 242 -12.21 -21.85 15.29
N PHE A 243 -12.49 -20.80 14.52
CA PHE A 243 -11.63 -20.28 13.45
C PHE A 243 -10.82 -19.02 13.84
N TRP A 244 -11.02 -18.47 15.05
CA TRP A 244 -10.36 -17.24 15.51
C TRP A 244 -8.82 -17.27 15.51
N PRO A 245 -8.14 -18.39 15.80
CA PRO A 245 -6.67 -18.43 15.76
C PRO A 245 -6.11 -18.10 14.37
N TYR A 246 -6.82 -18.50 13.30
CA TYR A 246 -6.47 -18.17 11.93
C TYR A 246 -6.69 -16.69 11.62
N VAL A 247 -7.76 -16.08 12.16
CA VAL A 247 -8.02 -14.64 12.03
C VAL A 247 -6.92 -13.83 12.73
N VAL A 248 -6.56 -14.22 13.96
CA VAL A 248 -5.46 -13.59 14.72
C VAL A 248 -4.15 -13.63 13.93
N ALA A 249 -3.77 -14.81 13.42
CA ALA A 249 -2.58 -14.96 12.59
C ALA A 249 -2.66 -14.14 11.29
N GLY A 250 -3.85 -14.05 10.68
CA GLY A 250 -4.10 -13.26 9.47
C GLY A 250 -3.90 -11.77 9.70
N VAL A 251 -4.48 -11.23 10.77
CA VAL A 251 -4.37 -9.80 11.14
C VAL A 251 -2.94 -9.44 11.54
N LEU A 252 -2.26 -10.28 12.33
CA LEU A 252 -0.88 -10.03 12.74
C LEU A 252 0.11 -10.15 11.57
N SER A 253 -0.10 -11.11 10.66
CA SER A 253 0.74 -11.23 9.46
C SER A 253 0.52 -10.07 8.49
N TRP A 254 -0.71 -9.55 8.38
CA TRP A 254 -1.01 -8.34 7.64
C TRP A 254 -0.26 -7.12 8.19
N ASN A 255 -0.15 -6.98 9.52
CA ASN A 255 0.69 -5.96 10.15
C ASN A 255 2.17 -6.06 9.71
N LEU A 256 2.75 -7.27 9.73
CA LEU A 256 4.13 -7.47 9.28
C LEU A 256 4.31 -7.14 7.79
N LYS A 257 3.35 -7.55 6.95
CA LYS A 257 3.34 -7.17 5.53
C LYS A 257 3.31 -5.66 5.34
N ALA A 258 2.36 -4.96 5.96
CA ALA A 258 2.15 -3.51 5.80
C ALA A 258 3.32 -2.66 6.33
N SER A 259 4.04 -3.19 7.33
CA SER A 259 5.10 -2.48 8.03
C SER A 259 6.49 -2.73 7.46
N PHE A 260 6.78 -3.96 7.01
CA PHE A 260 8.13 -4.33 6.55
C PHE A 260 8.18 -4.65 5.06
N LEU A 261 7.29 -5.52 4.57
CA LEU A 261 7.35 -5.99 3.17
C LEU A 261 6.93 -4.90 2.18
N ASP A 262 5.87 -4.16 2.50
CA ASP A 262 5.36 -3.09 1.65
C ASP A 262 6.42 -1.97 1.45
N PRO A 263 7.14 -1.48 2.49
CA PRO A 263 8.24 -0.55 2.30
C PRO A 263 9.39 -1.06 1.44
N ILE A 264 9.76 -2.34 1.53
CA ILE A 264 10.80 -2.92 0.67
C ILE A 264 10.34 -2.86 -0.79
N ALA A 265 9.09 -3.23 -1.04
CA ALA A 265 8.48 -3.15 -2.36
C ALA A 265 8.38 -1.70 -2.88
N GLN A 266 8.08 -0.75 -2.01
CA GLN A 266 8.03 0.68 -2.32
C GLN A 266 9.43 1.20 -2.69
N ALA A 267 10.43 0.94 -1.85
CA ALA A 267 11.82 1.32 -2.11
C ALA A 267 12.33 0.74 -3.44
N ALA A 268 12.04 -0.54 -3.71
CA ALA A 268 12.38 -1.20 -4.96
C ALA A 268 11.82 -0.47 -6.20
N MET A 269 10.54 -0.10 -6.17
CA MET A 269 9.91 0.58 -7.30
C MET A 269 10.33 2.05 -7.43
N ILE A 270 10.58 2.74 -6.34
CA ILE A 270 11.12 4.11 -6.36
C ILE A 270 12.52 4.11 -6.98
N ARG A 271 13.37 3.14 -6.60
CA ARG A 271 14.70 2.98 -7.21
C ARG A 271 14.62 2.69 -8.69
N LEU A 272 13.69 1.82 -9.11
CA LEU A 272 13.46 1.56 -10.53
C LEU A 272 13.06 2.84 -11.24
N ASP A 273 12.10 3.60 -10.69
CA ASP A 273 11.58 4.81 -11.30
C ASP A 273 12.65 5.91 -11.47
N LEU A 274 13.47 6.12 -10.44
CA LEU A 274 14.55 7.11 -10.45
C LEU A 274 15.72 6.73 -11.37
N ALA A 275 15.93 5.44 -11.60
CA ALA A 275 16.98 4.98 -12.51
C ALA A 275 16.50 4.89 -13.97
N MET A 276 15.19 5.01 -14.22
CA MET A 276 14.65 5.13 -15.57
C MET A 276 14.87 6.55 -16.10
N ASP A 277 15.13 6.66 -17.40
CA ASP A 277 15.43 7.92 -18.07
C ASP A 277 14.37 9.01 -17.79
N ALA A 278 14.85 10.15 -17.30
CA ALA A 278 14.07 11.33 -16.98
C ALA A 278 13.69 12.15 -18.22
N ALA A 279 14.17 11.76 -19.42
CA ALA A 279 13.82 12.42 -20.67
C ALA A 279 12.31 12.61 -20.80
N GLU A 280 11.93 13.81 -21.24
CA GLU A 280 10.54 14.20 -21.35
C GLU A 280 9.80 13.21 -22.27
N PRO A 281 8.70 12.61 -21.79
CA PRO A 281 7.95 11.65 -22.58
C PRO A 281 7.42 12.28 -23.87
N PRO A 282 7.44 11.56 -25.01
CA PRO A 282 6.98 12.12 -26.27
C PRO A 282 5.51 12.58 -26.18
N PRO A 283 5.14 13.68 -26.88
CA PRO A 283 3.83 14.31 -26.75
C PRO A 283 2.68 13.37 -27.12
N GLU A 284 2.94 12.39 -27.99
CA GLU A 284 1.97 11.35 -28.39
C GLU A 284 1.44 10.53 -27.21
N VAL A 285 2.30 10.16 -26.26
CA VAL A 285 1.89 9.38 -25.08
C VAL A 285 0.95 10.22 -24.21
N SER A 286 1.28 11.50 -24.02
CA SER A 286 0.45 12.44 -23.26
C SER A 286 -0.91 12.66 -23.91
N ALA A 287 -0.95 12.86 -25.23
CA ALA A 287 -2.20 13.03 -25.97
C ALA A 287 -3.10 11.80 -25.86
N ARG A 288 -2.54 10.58 -26.03
CA ARG A 288 -3.28 9.33 -25.93
C ARG A 288 -3.89 9.13 -24.53
N LEU A 289 -3.12 9.37 -23.47
CA LEU A 289 -3.62 9.23 -22.10
C LEU A 289 -4.67 10.28 -21.76
N THR A 290 -4.49 11.53 -22.21
CA THR A 290 -5.44 12.62 -21.95
C THR A 290 -6.78 12.38 -22.65
N ALA A 291 -6.76 11.78 -23.84
CA ALA A 291 -7.97 11.38 -24.55
C ALA A 291 -8.71 10.24 -23.84
N ALA A 292 -7.97 9.21 -23.42
CA ALA A 292 -8.54 7.97 -22.91
C ALA A 292 -8.91 7.98 -21.41
N LEU A 293 -8.21 8.74 -20.57
CA LEU A 293 -8.32 8.66 -19.10
C LEU A 293 -8.75 9.98 -18.48
N ALA A 294 -9.93 9.98 -17.86
CA ALA A 294 -10.45 11.14 -17.14
C ALA A 294 -9.56 11.56 -15.96
N ASP A 295 -9.03 10.60 -15.20
CA ASP A 295 -8.15 10.89 -14.07
C ASP A 295 -6.81 11.49 -14.49
N PHE A 296 -6.25 11.05 -15.63
CA PHE A 296 -5.03 11.65 -16.16
C PHE A 296 -5.27 13.06 -16.68
N ARG A 297 -6.41 13.30 -17.34
CA ARG A 297 -6.81 14.64 -17.79
C ARG A 297 -6.97 15.61 -16.61
N ASP A 298 -7.53 15.16 -15.50
CA ASP A 298 -7.62 16.00 -14.29
C ASP A 298 -6.24 16.27 -13.66
N ILE A 299 -5.32 15.30 -13.68
CA ILE A 299 -3.92 15.53 -13.28
C ILE A 299 -3.27 16.60 -14.16
N CYS A 300 -3.46 16.54 -15.49
CA CYS A 300 -2.94 17.53 -16.43
C CYS A 300 -3.54 18.93 -16.19
N ALA A 301 -4.85 19.02 -15.91
CA ALA A 301 -5.50 20.29 -15.61
C ALA A 301 -4.91 20.95 -14.36
N ARG A 302 -4.76 20.18 -13.27
CA ARG A 302 -4.17 20.66 -12.01
C ARG A 302 -2.69 21.01 -12.15
N ALA A 303 -1.96 20.27 -12.99
CA ALA A 303 -0.57 20.60 -13.30
C ALA A 303 -0.43 21.93 -14.05
N ALA A 304 -1.43 22.34 -14.83
CA ALA A 304 -1.44 23.63 -15.52
C ALA A 304 -1.83 24.80 -14.58
N GLU A 305 -2.68 24.54 -13.59
CA GLU A 305 -3.08 25.53 -12.58
C GLU A 305 -1.99 25.83 -11.55
N SER A 306 -1.03 24.93 -11.38
CA SER A 306 0.11 25.06 -10.46
C SER A 306 1.40 24.77 -11.23
N PRO A 307 1.98 25.75 -11.95
CA PRO A 307 3.24 25.56 -12.68
C PRO A 307 4.43 25.27 -11.74
#